data_AF-A0A937VZJ5-F1
#
_entry.id   AF-A0A937VZJ5-F1
#
_cell.length_a   1.000
_cell.length_b   1.000
_cell.length_c   1.000
_cell.angle_alpha   90.00
_cell.angle_beta   90.00
_cell.angle_gamma   90.00
#
_symmetry.space_group_name_H-M   'P 1'
#
loop_
_entity.id
_entity.type
_entity.pdbx_description
1 polymer ?
#
loop_
_entity_poly.entity_id
_entity_poly.type
_entity_poly.pdbx_seq_one_letter_code
_entity_poly.pdbx_strand_id
1 'polypeptide(L)' 'MAEKPRMCMLCGMREVETSSICPTCAEGVKREALGQQITVKRQAEREIRRQGVNPDDASSLPKP' A
#
# COMPACT_ATOMS: atom_id res chain seq x y z
N MET A 1 13.31 -32.54 -21.14
CA MET A 1 12.19 -31.76 -21.70
C MET A 1 12.24 -30.39 -21.06
N ALA A 2 12.34 -29.30 -21.82
CA ALA A 2 12.31 -27.96 -21.23
C ALA A 2 10.87 -27.68 -20.75
N GLU A 3 10.70 -27.49 -19.45
CA GLU A 3 9.40 -27.12 -18.87
C GLU A 3 8.94 -25.80 -19.51
N LYS A 4 7.72 -25.80 -20.06
CA LYS A 4 7.12 -24.58 -20.62
C LYS A 4 6.96 -23.58 -19.47
N PRO A 5 7.37 -22.32 -19.66
CA PRO A 5 7.25 -21.34 -18.60
C PRO A 5 5.80 -21.08 -18.25
N ARG A 6 5.52 -21.02 -16.95
CA ARG A 6 4.23 -20.57 -16.45
C ARG A 6 4.04 -19.09 -16.79
N MET A 7 2.81 -18.72 -17.10
CA MET A 7 2.43 -17.37 -17.51
C MET A 7 1.36 -16.87 -16.54
N CYS A 8 1.48 -15.63 -16.11
CA CYS A 8 0.47 -15.03 -15.25
C CYS A 8 -0.83 -14.82 -16.03
N MET A 9 -1.95 -15.30 -15.47
CA MET A 9 -3.27 -15.15 -16.09
C MET A 9 -3.82 -13.72 -16.06
N LEU A 10 -3.24 -12.83 -15.23
CA LEU A 10 -3.73 -11.45 -15.07
C LEU A 10 -3.03 -10.48 -16.03
N CYS A 11 -1.69 -10.52 -16.08
CA CYS A 11 -0.91 -9.58 -16.89
C CYS A 11 -0.22 -10.22 -18.10
N GLY A 12 -0.31 -11.55 -18.25
CA GLY A 12 0.31 -12.28 -19.36
C GLY A 12 1.83 -12.34 -19.31
N MET A 13 2.48 -11.84 -18.26
CA MET A 13 3.94 -11.93 -18.12
C MET A 13 4.40 -13.28 -17.58
N ARG A 14 5.65 -13.63 -17.90
CA ARG A 14 6.28 -14.86 -17.45
C ARG A 14 6.28 -14.94 -15.94
N GLU A 15 5.68 -15.98 -15.40
CA GLU A 15 5.65 -16.23 -13.97
C GLU A 15 6.95 -16.90 -13.56
N VAL A 16 7.66 -16.28 -12.63
CA VAL A 16 8.73 -16.94 -11.87
C VAL A 16 8.08 -17.60 -10.66
N GLU A 17 8.40 -18.88 -10.43
CA GLU A 17 7.81 -19.72 -9.39
C GLU A 17 8.37 -19.35 -7.99
N THR A 18 8.36 -18.07 -7.65
CA THR A 18 8.94 -17.53 -6.40
C THR A 18 7.87 -17.11 -5.39
N SER A 19 6.61 -16.94 -5.81
CA SER A 19 5.54 -16.52 -4.92
C SER A 19 4.14 -16.84 -5.49
N SER A 20 3.10 -16.65 -4.67
CA SER A 20 1.70 -16.86 -5.05
C SER A 20 1.12 -15.78 -5.99
N ILE A 21 1.86 -14.69 -6.24
CA ILE A 21 1.43 -13.57 -7.09
C ILE A 21 2.57 -13.25 -8.07
N CYS A 22 2.22 -13.01 -9.33
CA CYS A 22 3.20 -12.60 -10.32
C CYS A 22 3.97 -11.33 -9.87
N PRO A 23 5.29 -11.22 -10.08
CA PRO A 23 6.09 -10.12 -9.56
C PRO A 23 5.63 -8.74 -10.06
N THR A 24 5.20 -8.65 -11.32
CA THR A 24 4.64 -7.41 -11.88
C THR A 24 3.34 -7.02 -11.20
N CYS A 25 2.44 -7.98 -11.00
CA CYS A 25 1.15 -7.78 -10.36
C CYS A 25 1.36 -7.33 -8.91
N ALA A 26 2.31 -7.98 -8.21
CA ALA A 26 2.69 -7.62 -6.85
C ALA A 26 3.25 -6.19 -6.76
N GLU A 27 4.03 -5.75 -7.74
CA GLU A 27 4.52 -4.37 -7.81
C GLU A 27 3.39 -3.36 -8.01
N GLY A 28 2.42 -3.66 -8.88
CA GLY A 28 1.22 -2.84 -9.07
C GLY A 28 0.47 -2.62 -7.76
N VAL A 29 0.13 -3.72 -7.08
CA VAL A 29 -0.57 -3.69 -5.78
C VAL A 29 0.22 -2.88 -4.74
N LYS A 30 1.54 -3.07 -4.64
CA LYS A 30 2.39 -2.29 -3.71
C LYS A 30 2.34 -0.80 -4.02
N ARG A 31 2.42 -0.42 -5.29
CA ARG A 31 2.43 0.99 -5.72
C ARG A 31 1.07 1.65 -5.41
N GLU A 32 -0.03 0.94 -5.65
CA GLU A 32 -1.38 1.41 -5.32
C GLU A 32 -1.57 1.58 -3.81
N ALA A 33 -1.20 0.56 -3.02
CA ALA A 33 -1.32 0.61 -1.56
C ALA A 33 -0.49 1.76 -0.97
N LEU A 34 0.75 1.95 -1.43
CA LEU A 34 1.60 3.06 -0.99
C LEU A 34 1.01 4.42 -1.40
N GLY A 35 0.49 4.53 -2.62
CA GLY A 35 -0.15 5.77 -3.10
C GLY A 35 -1.37 6.17 -2.27
N GLN A 36 -2.21 5.19 -1.92
CA GLN A 36 -3.35 5.40 -1.03
C GLN A 36 -2.90 5.81 0.37
N GLN A 37 -1.92 5.12 0.95
CA GLN A 37 -1.36 5.49 2.26
C GLN A 37 -0.80 6.91 2.30
N ILE A 38 -0.07 7.34 1.27
CA ILE A 38 0.47 8.71 1.18
C ILE A 38 -0.67 9.73 1.13
N THR A 39 -1.72 9.43 0.36
CA THR A 39 -2.88 10.34 0.22
C THR A 39 -3.61 10.51 1.54
N VAL A 40 -3.92 9.39 2.21
CA VAL A 40 -4.58 9.38 3.52
C VAL A 40 -3.72 10.10 4.56
N LYS A 41 -2.41 9.82 4.60
CA LYS A 41 -1.49 10.49 5.53
C LYS A 41 -1.50 12.00 5.32
N ARG A 42 -1.42 12.48 4.08
CA ARG A 42 -1.45 13.93 3.78
C ARG A 42 -2.77 14.58 4.17
N GLN A 43 -3.89 13.88 4.01
CA GLN A 43 -5.20 14.37 4.45
C GLN A 43 -5.24 14.47 5.98
N ALA A 44 -4.81 13.42 6.68
CA ALA A 44 -4.72 13.42 8.14
C ALA A 44 -3.82 14.55 8.66
N GLU A 45 -2.63 14.77 8.07
CA GLU A 45 -1.73 15.87 8.45
C GLU A 45 -2.37 17.25 8.25
N ARG A 46 -3.16 17.45 7.20
CA ARG A 46 -3.90 18.70 6.98
C ARG A 46 -4.97 18.91 8.05
N GLU A 47 -5.69 17.84 8.42
CA GLU A 47 -6.71 17.92 9.46
C GLU A 47 -6.11 18.18 10.84
N ILE A 48 -5.01 17.49 11.20
CA ILE A 48 -4.26 17.74 12.44
C ILE A 48 -3.84 19.21 12.53
N ARG A 49 -3.25 19.77 11.45
CA ARG A 49 -2.88 21.19 11.39
C ARG A 49 -4.08 22.12 11.52
N ARG A 50 -5.23 21.75 10.93
CA ARG A 50 -6.46 22.55 10.98
C ARG A 50 -7.06 22.59 12.38
N GLN A 51 -7.10 21.44 13.05
CA GLN A 51 -7.70 21.30 14.38
C GLN A 51 -6.76 21.79 15.48
N GLY A 52 -5.45 21.88 15.21
CA GLY A 52 -4.44 22.30 16.19
C GLY A 52 -4.21 21.29 17.31
N VAL A 53 -4.79 20.09 17.21
CA VAL A 53 -4.63 18.99 18.15
C VAL A 53 -3.75 17.92 17.52
N ASN A 54 -2.69 17.52 18.23
CA ASN A 54 -1.82 16.44 17.79
C ASN A 54 -2.22 15.17 18.55
N PRO A 55 -2.72 14.12 17.88
CA PRO A 55 -3.24 12.92 18.57
C PRO A 55 -2.16 12.11 19.30
N ASP A 56 -0.89 12.33 18.97
CA ASP A 56 0.27 11.72 19.67
C ASP A 56 0.59 12.44 20.99
N ASP A 57 0.07 13.66 21.16
CA ASP A 57 0.19 14.43 22.39
C ASP A 57 -0.91 13.97 23.35
N ALA A 58 -0.57 13.08 24.29
CA ALA A 58 -1.46 12.53 25.31
C ALA A 58 -2.20 13.60 26.16
N SER A 59 -1.77 14.86 26.05
CA SER A 59 -2.39 16.06 26.65
C SER A 59 -3.70 16.49 25.98
N SER A 60 -3.97 16.01 24.76
CA SER A 60 -5.12 16.44 23.92
C SER A 60 -6.39 15.59 24.11
N LEU A 61 -6.34 14.56 24.96
CA LEU A 61 -7.51 13.75 25.29
C LEU A 61 -8.47 14.60 26.15
N PRO A 62 -9.73 14.82 25.72
CA PRO A 62 -10.72 15.46 26.58
C PRO A 62 -10.91 14.59 27.83
N LYS A 63 -10.67 15.19 28.99
CA LYS A 63 -10.92 14.56 30.29
C LYS A 63 -12.44 14.34 30.41
N PRO A 64 -12.90 13.15 30.88
CA PRO A 64 -14.32 12.85 31.01
C PRO A 64 -15.04 13.81 31.97
#